data_AF-A0A0N4U6A1-F1
#
_entry.id   AF-A0A0N4U6A1-F1
#
_cell.length_a   1.000
_cell.length_b   1.000
_cell.length_c   1.000
_cell.angle_alpha   90.00
_cell.angle_beta   90.00
_cell.angle_gamma   90.00
#
_symmetry.space_group_name_H-M   'P 1'
#
loop_
_entity.id
_entity.type
_entity.pdbx_description
1 polymer ?
#
loop_
_entity_poly.entity_id
_entity_poly.type
_entity_poly.pdbx_seq_one_letter_code
_entity_poly.pdbx_strand_id
1 'polypeptide(L)'
;MLIFPTDDKDIRESFFVEPSEITNDGIMQEYLLGEELKELYGHFIGKYYQPSELRVITGVDNRTIVSALAVLASLLRPVGRQIWNENLPWQPIAIHTNEILDQVAFQFYNFSNEFCSPPSSFGVFDSCPNLREKLKQSEGYTTLLQRDANFKQWLSNMTGLTLSDLFFYQTVLDELIIRHNLKGLFLPEWANGDHYSEIFSKKKLRLHVDFIKLFIDDAGALLLDLFSSSIDDIIHNRTSNKSFLYSGHDSNLITFGMYLNLIQFTELPPYASYMAIEHHLAEGEDIIKGAKDVIIILLIILNVVLMFICSAFKRRINMVTDPEQSHLLRATSRRQK
;
A
#
# COMPACT_ATOMS: atom_id res chain seq x y z
N MET A 1 17.42 7.02 3.00
CA MET A 1 17.29 8.16 3.92
C MET A 1 18.09 9.31 3.36
N LEU A 2 17.44 10.45 3.13
CA LEU A 2 18.01 11.66 2.56
C LEU A 2 18.49 12.58 3.68
N ILE A 3 19.79 12.88 3.69
CA ILE A 3 20.39 13.82 4.64
C ILE A 3 20.25 15.24 4.09
N PHE A 4 19.70 16.14 4.89
CA PHE A 4 19.57 17.56 4.54
C PHE A 4 20.89 18.29 4.84
N PRO A 5 21.37 19.18 3.94
CA PRO A 5 22.51 20.06 4.23
C PRO A 5 22.40 20.87 5.53
N THR A 6 21.19 21.10 6.06
CA THR A 6 20.91 21.76 7.34
C THR A 6 20.72 20.82 8.54
N ASP A 7 20.76 19.49 8.39
CA ASP A 7 20.64 18.55 9.51
C ASP A 7 21.77 18.74 10.53
N ASP A 8 21.47 18.71 11.83
CA ASP A 8 22.51 18.70 12.87
C ASP A 8 23.37 17.43 12.79
N LYS A 9 24.62 17.51 13.26
CA LYS A 9 25.60 16.41 13.15
C LYS A 9 25.06 15.08 13.67
N ASP A 10 24.40 15.12 14.82
CA ASP A 10 23.88 13.93 15.51
C ASP A 10 22.78 13.24 14.70
N ILE A 11 21.99 14.00 13.93
CA ILE A 11 21.00 13.45 12.99
C ILE A 11 21.73 12.66 11.89
N ARG A 12 22.79 13.24 11.30
CA ARG A 12 23.58 12.61 10.21
C ARG A 12 24.24 11.32 10.64
N GLU A 13 24.59 11.19 11.93
CA GLU A 13 25.23 10.01 12.51
C GLU A 13 24.23 8.97 13.08
N SER A 14 22.92 9.26 13.12
CA SER A 14 21.88 8.38 13.65
C SER A 14 21.34 7.31 12.68
N PHE A 15 21.71 7.37 11.39
CA PHE A 15 21.04 6.60 10.34
C PHE A 15 21.54 5.15 10.24
N PHE A 16 20.91 4.25 10.99
CA PHE A 16 21.19 2.80 11.01
C PHE A 16 20.20 1.95 10.18
N VAL A 17 19.38 2.56 9.32
CA VAL A 17 18.32 1.88 8.54
C VAL A 17 18.62 1.99 7.05
N GLU A 18 18.59 0.85 6.33
CA GLU A 18 18.79 0.84 4.88
C GLU A 18 17.63 1.55 4.15
N PRO A 19 17.90 2.32 3.08
CA PRO A 19 16.84 3.06 2.38
C PRO A 19 15.78 2.14 1.77
N SER A 20 14.51 2.54 1.87
CA SER A 20 13.36 1.86 1.22
C SER A 20 13.06 0.42 1.66
N GLU A 21 13.77 -0.10 2.67
CA GLU A 21 13.49 -1.39 3.31
C GLU A 21 12.45 -1.30 4.43
N ILE A 22 11.80 -2.43 4.72
CA ILE A 22 10.78 -2.52 5.77
C ILE A 22 11.40 -2.64 7.16
N THR A 23 10.84 -1.90 8.14
CA THR A 23 11.30 -1.94 9.53
C THR A 23 10.60 -3.04 10.34
N ASN A 24 11.17 -3.40 11.50
CA ASN A 24 10.54 -4.33 12.45
C ASN A 24 9.14 -3.86 12.91
N ASP A 25 8.92 -2.55 13.07
CA ASP A 25 7.59 -2.00 13.37
C ASP A 25 6.61 -2.24 12.20
N GLY A 26 7.09 -2.22 10.95
CA GLY A 26 6.28 -2.49 9.76
C GLY A 26 5.97 -3.98 9.57
N ILE A 27 6.96 -4.86 9.75
CA ILE A 27 6.76 -6.32 9.79
C ILE A 27 5.70 -6.68 10.84
N MET A 28 5.68 -5.99 11.99
CA MET A 28 4.65 -6.16 13.02
C MET A 28 3.26 -5.65 12.58
N GLN A 29 3.16 -4.54 11.84
CA GLN A 29 1.88 -4.08 11.29
C GLN A 29 1.29 -5.11 10.31
N GLU A 30 2.10 -5.62 9.39
CA GLU A 30 1.71 -6.62 8.39
C GLU A 30 1.32 -7.95 9.04
N TYR A 31 2.01 -8.35 10.11
CA TYR A 31 1.62 -9.51 10.91
C TYR A 31 0.24 -9.33 11.55
N LEU A 32 -0.03 -8.17 12.17
CA LEU A 32 -1.33 -7.87 12.78
C LEU A 32 -2.46 -7.80 11.74
N LEU A 33 -2.17 -7.24 10.56
CA LEU A 33 -3.07 -7.22 9.41
C LEU A 33 -3.43 -8.65 8.97
N GLY A 34 -2.46 -9.57 8.92
CA GLY A 34 -2.73 -10.98 8.68
C GLY A 34 -3.57 -11.69 9.76
N GLU A 35 -3.63 -11.16 10.98
CA GLU A 35 -4.58 -11.62 12.01
C GLU A 35 -5.99 -11.06 11.76
N GLU A 36 -6.13 -9.77 11.46
CA GLU A 36 -7.42 -9.15 11.10
C GLU A 36 -8.07 -9.84 9.88
N LEU A 37 -7.28 -10.11 8.83
CA LEU A 37 -7.71 -10.87 7.66
C LEU A 37 -8.07 -12.32 7.98
N LYS A 38 -7.50 -12.90 9.05
CA LYS A 38 -7.89 -14.25 9.51
C LYS A 38 -9.24 -14.23 10.22
N GLU A 39 -9.58 -13.16 10.92
CA GLU A 39 -10.90 -12.97 11.52
C GLU A 39 -11.96 -12.68 10.46
N LEU A 40 -11.67 -11.82 9.47
CA LEU A 40 -12.59 -11.45 8.39
C LEU A 40 -12.78 -12.57 7.36
N TYR A 41 -11.70 -13.13 6.82
CA TYR A 41 -11.71 -14.00 5.65
C TYR A 41 -11.25 -15.44 5.92
N GLY A 42 -10.83 -15.76 7.15
CA GLY A 42 -10.36 -17.09 7.51
C GLY A 42 -11.35 -18.22 7.30
N HIS A 43 -12.65 -17.93 7.31
CA HIS A 43 -13.70 -18.91 7.03
C HIS A 43 -13.88 -19.20 5.52
N PHE A 44 -13.37 -18.31 4.65
CA PHE A 44 -13.37 -18.46 3.19
C PHE A 44 -12.02 -18.99 2.67
N ILE A 45 -10.90 -18.36 3.06
CA ILE A 45 -9.52 -18.80 2.75
C ILE A 45 -9.24 -20.17 3.39
N GLY A 46 -9.90 -20.47 4.49
CA GLY A 46 -9.87 -21.77 5.15
C GLY A 46 -8.76 -21.92 6.21
N LYS A 47 -8.67 -23.14 6.74
CA LYS A 47 -7.80 -23.49 7.87
C LYS A 47 -6.39 -23.92 7.45
N TYR A 48 -6.24 -24.52 6.29
CA TYR A 48 -4.98 -25.06 5.78
C TYR A 48 -4.54 -24.25 4.56
N TYR A 49 -3.24 -24.02 4.39
CA TYR A 49 -2.73 -23.47 3.13
C TYR A 49 -2.91 -24.51 2.01
N GLN A 50 -3.51 -24.12 0.89
CA GLN A 50 -3.61 -24.94 -0.30
C GLN A 50 -3.04 -24.16 -1.50
N PRO A 51 -1.89 -24.57 -2.09
CA PRO A 51 -1.29 -23.89 -3.24
C PRO A 51 -2.17 -23.82 -4.50
N SER A 52 -3.24 -24.61 -4.55
CA SER A 52 -4.26 -24.58 -5.59
C SER A 52 -5.39 -23.58 -5.32
N GLU A 53 -5.54 -23.06 -4.09
CA GLU A 53 -6.67 -22.20 -3.70
C GLU A 53 -6.26 -20.75 -3.37
N LEU A 54 -4.98 -20.51 -3.05
CA LEU A 54 -4.42 -19.18 -2.79
C LEU A 54 -3.22 -18.92 -3.68
N ARG A 55 -3.30 -17.84 -4.47
CA ARG A 55 -2.16 -17.27 -5.19
C ARG A 55 -1.73 -15.97 -4.52
N VAL A 56 -0.42 -15.80 -4.33
CA VAL A 56 0.18 -14.56 -3.78
C VAL A 56 1.04 -13.90 -4.85
N ILE A 57 0.81 -12.62 -5.09
CA ILE A 57 1.50 -11.81 -6.09
C ILE A 57 1.98 -10.51 -5.42
N THR A 58 3.21 -10.11 -5.69
CA THR A 58 3.89 -8.98 -5.03
C THR A 58 4.63 -8.13 -6.07
N GLY A 59 5.11 -6.96 -5.67
CA GLY A 59 6.15 -6.28 -6.42
C GLY A 59 7.45 -7.08 -6.48
N VAL A 60 8.47 -6.51 -7.13
CA VAL A 60 9.87 -6.93 -7.00
C VAL A 60 10.58 -6.17 -5.87
N ASP A 61 10.04 -5.05 -5.41
CA ASP A 61 10.49 -4.29 -4.24
C ASP A 61 10.47 -5.17 -2.97
N ASN A 62 11.63 -5.33 -2.32
CA ASN A 62 11.84 -6.15 -1.11
C ASN A 62 10.78 -5.96 -0.03
N ARG A 63 10.41 -4.69 0.25
CA ARG A 63 9.37 -4.35 1.25
C ARG A 63 8.03 -5.04 0.97
N THR A 64 7.61 -5.17 -0.30
CA THR A 64 6.34 -5.83 -0.68
C THR A 64 6.39 -7.34 -0.47
N ILE A 65 7.53 -7.95 -0.78
CA ILE A 65 7.76 -9.39 -0.61
C ILE A 65 7.78 -9.74 0.89
N VAL A 66 8.50 -8.95 1.70
CA VAL A 66 8.57 -9.15 3.16
C VAL A 66 7.25 -8.84 3.85
N SER A 67 6.51 -7.81 3.42
CA SER A 67 5.13 -7.54 3.87
C SER A 67 4.21 -8.73 3.62
N ALA A 68 4.19 -9.27 2.39
CA ALA A 68 3.39 -10.45 2.07
C ALA A 68 3.77 -11.66 2.95
N LEU A 69 5.07 -11.91 3.17
CA LEU A 69 5.53 -12.97 4.08
C LEU A 69 5.05 -12.76 5.53
N ALA A 70 5.01 -11.51 6.01
CA ALA A 70 4.54 -11.17 7.35
C ALA A 70 3.02 -11.36 7.51
N VAL A 71 2.21 -10.89 6.54
CA VAL A 71 0.75 -11.15 6.50
C VAL A 71 0.47 -12.65 6.48
N LEU A 72 1.19 -13.42 5.66
CA LEU A 72 0.98 -14.86 5.54
C LEU A 72 1.37 -15.64 6.81
N ALA A 73 2.35 -15.16 7.57
CA ALA A 73 2.82 -15.80 8.80
C ALA A 73 1.77 -15.85 9.92
N SER A 74 0.82 -14.91 9.94
CA SER A 74 -0.34 -14.90 10.84
C SER A 74 -1.60 -15.46 10.17
N LEU A 75 -1.88 -15.08 8.92
CA LEU A 75 -3.07 -15.50 8.15
C LEU A 75 -3.12 -17.01 7.92
N LEU A 76 -1.96 -17.67 7.75
CA LEU A 76 -1.85 -19.10 7.44
C LEU A 76 -0.78 -19.80 8.30
N ARG A 77 -0.80 -19.56 9.61
CA ARG A 77 -0.11 -20.40 10.61
C ARG A 77 -0.37 -21.91 10.34
N PRO A 78 0.64 -22.79 10.34
CA PRO A 78 0.48 -24.21 10.03
C PRO A 78 -0.38 -24.94 11.07
N VAL A 79 -1.18 -25.90 10.62
CA VAL A 79 -1.99 -26.76 11.51
C VAL A 79 -1.95 -28.22 11.09
N GLY A 80 -1.84 -29.12 12.08
CA GLY A 80 -1.82 -30.57 11.86
C GLY A 80 -0.66 -30.97 10.95
N ARG A 81 -0.95 -31.68 9.85
CA ARG A 81 0.06 -32.16 8.87
C ARG A 81 0.89 -31.06 8.18
N GLN A 82 0.59 -29.78 8.38
CA GLN A 82 1.37 -28.65 7.87
C GLN A 82 2.43 -28.15 8.85
N ILE A 83 2.41 -28.62 10.10
CA ILE A 83 3.47 -28.34 11.08
C ILE A 83 4.67 -29.21 10.70
N TRP A 84 5.63 -28.59 10.01
CA TRP A 84 6.89 -29.23 9.61
C TRP A 84 7.99 -29.10 10.68
N ASN A 85 7.80 -28.19 11.65
CA ASN A 85 8.71 -27.92 12.76
C ASN A 85 7.93 -27.38 13.96
N GLU A 86 7.85 -28.16 15.04
CA GLU A 86 7.10 -27.80 16.26
C GLU A 86 7.64 -26.53 16.96
N ASN A 87 8.90 -26.16 16.73
CA ASN A 87 9.53 -24.96 17.32
C ASN A 87 9.36 -23.70 16.47
N LEU A 88 8.73 -23.81 15.29
CA LEU A 88 8.55 -22.70 14.35
C LEU A 88 7.14 -22.75 13.75
N PRO A 89 6.15 -22.06 14.35
CA PRO A 89 4.75 -22.08 13.93
C PRO A 89 4.51 -21.18 12.68
N TRP A 90 5.27 -21.46 11.63
CA TRP A 90 5.26 -20.80 10.32
C TRP A 90 5.46 -21.86 9.23
N GLN A 91 4.92 -21.64 8.03
CA GLN A 91 5.12 -22.52 6.87
C GLN A 91 5.49 -21.72 5.63
N PRO A 92 6.34 -22.27 4.73
CA PRO A 92 6.63 -21.64 3.45
C PRO A 92 5.38 -21.60 2.58
N ILE A 93 5.06 -20.41 2.06
CA ILE A 93 3.97 -20.15 1.12
C ILE A 93 4.58 -19.52 -0.12
N ALA A 94 4.17 -19.97 -1.30
CA ALA A 94 4.73 -19.49 -2.56
C ALA A 94 4.30 -18.04 -2.84
N ILE A 95 5.27 -17.20 -3.21
CA ILE A 95 5.08 -15.84 -3.69
C ILE A 95 5.48 -15.78 -5.17
N HIS A 96 4.68 -15.06 -5.96
CA HIS A 96 5.00 -14.64 -7.31
C HIS A 96 5.24 -13.12 -7.35
N THR A 97 5.97 -12.64 -8.34
CA THR A 97 6.20 -11.21 -8.56
C THR A 97 5.50 -10.74 -9.84
N ASN A 98 5.01 -9.50 -9.85
CA ASN A 98 4.57 -8.79 -11.05
C ASN A 98 5.02 -7.32 -10.93
N GLU A 99 5.94 -6.92 -11.80
CA GLU A 99 6.55 -5.58 -11.77
C GLU A 99 5.52 -4.44 -11.92
N ILE A 100 4.36 -4.70 -12.53
CA ILE A 100 3.26 -3.73 -12.64
C ILE A 100 2.92 -3.16 -11.26
N LEU A 101 3.01 -3.95 -10.19
CA LEU A 101 2.70 -3.52 -8.82
C LEU A 101 3.67 -2.47 -8.26
N ASP A 102 4.89 -2.37 -8.78
CA ASP A 102 5.85 -1.29 -8.46
C ASP A 102 5.88 -0.18 -9.52
N GLN A 103 5.32 -0.46 -10.70
CA GLN A 103 5.29 0.43 -11.86
C GLN A 103 3.97 1.21 -11.99
N VAL A 104 2.94 0.87 -11.18
CA VAL A 104 1.57 1.46 -11.17
C VAL A 104 1.57 2.97 -11.34
N ALA A 105 2.50 3.67 -10.70
CA ALA A 105 2.45 5.12 -10.69
C ALA A 105 2.51 5.73 -12.12
N PHE A 106 3.28 5.16 -13.07
CA PHE A 106 3.61 5.88 -14.33
C PHE A 106 4.01 5.04 -15.58
N GLN A 107 3.40 3.89 -15.90
CA GLN A 107 3.84 3.10 -17.07
C GLN A 107 3.12 3.41 -18.40
N PHE A 108 3.69 4.34 -19.18
CA PHE A 108 3.53 4.38 -20.64
C PHE A 108 4.72 3.69 -21.30
N TYR A 109 4.53 2.59 -22.04
CA TYR A 109 5.32 2.33 -23.26
C TYR A 109 4.66 1.30 -24.19
N ASN A 110 4.49 1.65 -25.47
CA ASN A 110 4.14 0.69 -26.52
C ASN A 110 5.31 -0.26 -26.79
N PHE A 111 5.03 -1.55 -27.05
CA PHE A 111 6.00 -2.61 -27.41
C PHE A 111 7.11 -2.14 -28.37
N SER A 112 8.24 -1.64 -27.85
CA SER A 112 9.36 -1.11 -28.64
C SER A 112 10.67 -0.90 -27.86
N ASN A 113 11.27 -2.00 -27.39
CA ASN A 113 12.72 -2.20 -27.26
C ASN A 113 13.56 -1.19 -26.43
N GLU A 114 13.03 -0.57 -25.37
CA GLU A 114 13.86 0.06 -24.33
C GLU A 114 13.73 -0.73 -23.01
N PHE A 115 14.83 -1.36 -22.59
CA PHE A 115 14.90 -2.15 -21.35
C PHE A 115 14.91 -1.21 -20.14
N CYS A 116 13.82 -1.18 -19.38
CA CYS A 116 13.82 -0.58 -18.06
C CYS A 116 14.34 -1.59 -17.02
N SER A 117 15.19 -1.14 -16.10
CA SER A 117 15.74 -1.99 -15.01
C SER A 117 14.83 -1.98 -13.78
N PRO A 118 14.81 -3.01 -12.91
CA PRO A 118 13.92 -3.01 -11.74
C PRO A 118 14.10 -1.76 -10.84
N PRO A 119 13.03 -1.23 -10.23
CA PRO A 119 13.05 0.06 -9.54
C PRO A 119 14.02 0.19 -8.35
N SER A 120 14.32 1.45 -7.99
CA SER A 120 14.86 1.79 -6.66
C SER A 120 14.27 3.10 -6.14
N SER A 121 13.09 3.01 -5.49
CA SER A 121 12.31 4.07 -4.81
C SER A 121 11.19 4.79 -5.56
N PHE A 122 11.36 5.28 -6.80
CA PHE A 122 10.28 5.94 -7.58
C PHE A 122 9.64 5.06 -8.66
N GLY A 123 9.67 3.74 -8.45
CA GLY A 123 9.09 2.77 -9.37
C GLY A 123 9.71 2.90 -10.77
N VAL A 124 8.82 2.88 -11.77
CA VAL A 124 9.14 2.95 -13.20
C VAL A 124 9.99 4.17 -13.64
N PHE A 125 10.12 5.25 -12.86
CA PHE A 125 10.92 6.42 -13.29
C PHE A 125 12.42 6.33 -13.02
N ASP A 126 12.85 5.54 -12.05
CA ASP A 126 14.27 5.18 -11.91
C ASP A 126 14.61 4.05 -12.89
N SER A 127 13.64 3.17 -13.16
CA SER A 127 13.70 2.13 -14.19
C SER A 127 13.81 2.66 -15.62
N CYS A 128 13.05 3.70 -15.96
CA CYS A 128 12.87 4.25 -17.31
C CYS A 128 13.21 5.76 -17.37
N PRO A 129 14.50 6.17 -17.37
CA PRO A 129 14.89 7.59 -17.41
C PRO A 129 14.29 8.38 -18.58
N ASN A 130 14.15 7.75 -19.76
CA ASN A 130 13.51 8.36 -20.94
C ASN A 130 12.05 8.75 -20.69
N LEU A 131 11.31 7.99 -19.87
CA LEU A 131 9.93 8.31 -19.51
C LEU A 131 9.88 9.45 -18.48
N ARG A 132 10.85 9.50 -17.56
CA ARG A 132 11.00 10.60 -16.58
C ARG A 132 11.23 11.94 -17.27
N GLU A 133 12.12 11.99 -18.26
CA GLU A 133 12.38 13.21 -19.03
C GLU A 133 11.21 13.58 -19.97
N LYS A 134 10.51 12.59 -20.56
CA LYS A 134 9.26 12.84 -21.31
C LYS A 134 8.18 13.45 -20.41
N LEU A 135 7.99 12.96 -19.18
CA LEU A 135 7.04 13.58 -18.25
C LEU A 135 7.45 15.01 -17.88
N LYS A 136 8.74 15.26 -17.56
CA LYS A 136 9.22 16.61 -17.24
C LYS A 136 8.93 17.66 -18.32
N GLN A 137 8.91 17.24 -19.58
CA GLN A 137 8.61 18.09 -20.75
C GLN A 137 7.12 18.33 -20.99
N SER A 138 6.22 17.68 -20.23
CA SER A 138 4.78 17.83 -20.37
C SER A 138 4.23 19.13 -19.75
N GLU A 139 3.12 19.60 -20.32
CA GLU A 139 2.33 20.71 -19.74
C GLU A 139 1.79 20.35 -18.35
N GLY A 140 1.38 19.10 -18.12
CA GLY A 140 0.91 18.61 -16.83
C GLY A 140 1.97 18.74 -15.74
N TYR A 141 3.17 18.21 -15.97
CA TYR A 141 4.30 18.35 -15.04
C TYR A 141 4.69 19.81 -14.82
N THR A 142 4.75 20.61 -15.89
CA THR A 142 5.04 22.05 -15.81
C THR A 142 4.02 22.80 -14.95
N THR A 143 2.74 22.45 -15.07
CA THR A 143 1.64 23.00 -14.27
C THR A 143 1.75 22.60 -12.80
N LEU A 144 2.08 21.33 -12.51
CA LEU A 144 2.33 20.88 -11.13
C LEU A 144 3.60 21.51 -10.54
N LEU A 145 4.62 21.79 -11.36
CA LEU A 145 5.87 22.42 -10.94
C LEU A 145 5.66 23.88 -10.50
N GLN A 146 4.61 24.55 -10.98
CA GLN A 146 4.21 25.88 -10.48
C GLN A 146 3.45 25.81 -9.14
N ARG A 147 2.81 24.68 -8.80
CA ARG A 147 2.11 24.51 -7.51
C ARG A 147 3.10 24.55 -6.34
N ASP A 148 2.61 25.05 -5.20
CA ASP A 148 3.36 25.18 -3.94
C ASP A 148 4.65 26.03 -3.99
N ALA A 149 4.86 26.88 -5.01
CA ALA A 149 6.09 27.68 -5.18
C ALA A 149 6.65 28.31 -3.89
N ASN A 150 5.85 29.08 -3.16
CA ASN A 150 6.25 29.73 -1.89
C ASN A 150 6.66 28.70 -0.82
N PHE A 151 5.96 27.56 -0.74
CA PHE A 151 6.27 26.50 0.22
C PHE A 151 7.52 25.72 -0.18
N LYS A 152 7.73 25.45 -1.47
CA LYS A 152 8.96 24.83 -1.97
C LYS A 152 10.17 25.74 -1.75
N GLN A 153 10.01 27.05 -1.91
CA GLN A 153 11.04 28.04 -1.56
C GLN A 153 11.35 28.04 -0.06
N TRP A 154 10.33 28.07 0.80
CA TRP A 154 10.51 27.92 2.24
C TRP A 154 11.23 26.62 2.59
N LEU A 155 10.74 25.48 2.10
CA LEU A 155 11.32 24.16 2.38
C LEU A 155 12.74 24.00 1.84
N SER A 156 13.07 24.64 0.70
CA SER A 156 14.43 24.74 0.17
C SER A 156 15.35 25.46 1.15
N ASN A 157 14.90 26.57 1.75
CA ASN A 157 15.68 27.30 2.75
C ASN A 157 15.85 26.48 4.05
N MET A 158 14.81 25.78 4.50
CA MET A 158 14.86 25.01 5.76
C MET A 158 15.72 23.74 5.65
N THR A 159 15.79 23.11 4.47
CA THR A 159 16.58 21.89 4.20
C THR A 159 17.98 22.17 3.63
N GLY A 160 18.18 23.35 3.01
CA GLY A 160 19.37 23.64 2.19
C GLY A 160 19.38 22.92 0.83
N LEU A 161 18.25 22.33 0.40
CA LEU A 161 18.11 21.63 -0.88
C LEU A 161 17.47 22.51 -1.96
N THR A 162 17.78 22.27 -3.24
CA THR A 162 17.11 22.95 -4.37
C THR A 162 15.93 22.11 -4.85
N LEU A 163 14.70 22.55 -4.58
CA LEU A 163 13.47 21.80 -4.88
C LEU A 163 12.86 22.17 -6.25
N SER A 164 13.69 22.08 -7.31
CA SER A 164 13.32 22.36 -8.71
C SER A 164 12.74 21.18 -9.48
N ASP A 165 12.74 19.98 -8.88
CA ASP A 165 12.24 18.73 -9.46
C ASP A 165 11.10 18.18 -8.58
N LEU A 166 9.98 17.76 -9.18
CA LEU A 166 8.81 17.29 -8.41
C LEU A 166 9.04 15.94 -7.76
N PHE A 167 9.83 15.05 -8.37
CA PHE A 167 10.20 13.78 -7.75
C PHE A 167 11.04 14.02 -6.50
N PHE A 168 12.07 14.87 -6.60
CA PHE A 168 12.89 15.24 -5.44
C PHE A 168 12.11 16.02 -4.36
N TYR A 169 11.16 16.88 -4.74
CA TYR A 169 10.23 17.50 -3.80
C TYR A 169 9.38 16.46 -3.06
N GLN A 170 8.90 15.41 -3.76
CA GLN A 170 8.23 14.29 -3.11
C GLN A 170 9.19 13.55 -2.17
N THR A 171 10.43 13.23 -2.59
CA THR A 171 11.44 12.56 -1.75
C THR A 171 11.68 13.29 -0.42
N VAL A 172 11.71 14.62 -0.45
CA VAL A 172 11.90 15.45 0.77
C VAL A 172 10.66 15.43 1.67
N LEU A 173 9.45 15.40 1.10
CA LEU A 173 8.22 15.22 1.88
C LEU A 173 8.13 13.80 2.48
N ASP A 174 8.46 12.78 1.70
CA ASP A 174 8.55 11.38 2.15
C ASP A 174 9.53 11.25 3.33
N GLU A 175 10.75 11.78 3.19
CA GLU A 175 11.79 11.76 4.24
C GLU A 175 11.30 12.43 5.54
N LEU A 176 10.62 13.58 5.46
CA LEU A 176 10.08 14.27 6.65
C LEU A 176 8.97 13.48 7.34
N ILE A 177 8.08 12.83 6.57
CA ILE A 177 7.01 11.99 7.10
C ILE A 177 7.59 10.71 7.73
N ILE A 178 8.59 10.09 7.09
CA ILE A 178 9.29 8.90 7.58
C ILE A 178 10.05 9.21 8.89
N ARG A 179 10.78 10.33 8.96
CA ARG A 179 11.46 10.80 10.19
C ARG A 179 10.50 11.14 11.34
N HIS A 180 9.27 11.56 11.03
CA HIS A 180 8.23 11.78 12.05
C HIS A 180 7.65 10.46 12.58
N ASN A 181 7.42 9.48 11.70
CA ASN A 181 6.73 8.23 12.04
C ASN A 181 7.63 7.13 12.63
N LEU A 182 8.91 7.06 12.22
CA LEU A 182 9.84 6.01 12.67
C LEU A 182 10.61 6.41 13.92
N LYS A 183 10.59 5.52 14.94
CA LYS A 183 11.37 5.70 16.17
C LYS A 183 12.87 5.65 15.88
N GLY A 184 13.63 6.52 16.52
CA GLY A 184 15.10 6.57 16.39
C GLY A 184 15.60 7.37 15.19
N LEU A 185 14.71 7.85 14.33
CA LEU A 185 15.01 8.92 13.38
C LEU A 185 14.77 10.28 14.05
N PHE A 186 15.48 11.31 13.58
CA PHE A 186 15.39 12.66 14.13
C PHE A 186 14.93 13.66 13.06
N LEU A 187 13.89 14.41 13.40
CA LEU A 187 13.51 15.62 12.67
C LEU A 187 14.43 16.79 13.08
N PRO A 188 14.78 17.69 12.15
CA PRO A 188 15.29 19.01 12.51
C PRO A 188 14.31 19.76 13.42
N GLU A 189 14.81 20.63 14.30
CA GLU A 189 13.98 21.40 15.24
C GLU A 189 12.81 22.13 14.54
N TRP A 190 13.05 22.73 13.37
CA TRP A 190 12.04 23.46 12.61
C TRP A 190 10.89 22.59 12.06
N ALA A 191 11.09 21.27 11.95
CA ALA A 191 10.09 20.30 11.51
C ALA A 191 9.40 19.58 12.67
N ASN A 192 9.87 19.79 13.91
CA ASN A 192 9.44 19.04 15.08
C ASN A 192 8.08 19.53 15.62
N GLY A 193 7.00 18.92 15.15
CA GLY A 193 5.66 19.07 15.74
C GLY A 193 4.53 18.63 14.82
N ASP A 194 3.44 18.14 15.41
CA ASP A 194 2.28 17.55 14.73
C ASP A 194 1.72 18.43 13.58
N HIS A 195 1.73 19.75 13.76
CA HIS A 195 1.29 20.72 12.75
C HIS A 195 2.10 20.62 11.43
N TYR A 196 3.41 20.44 11.52
CA TYR A 196 4.26 20.28 10.34
C TYR A 196 4.05 18.90 9.69
N SER A 197 3.92 17.85 10.50
CA SER A 197 3.57 16.50 10.03
C SER A 197 2.26 16.48 9.22
N GLU A 198 1.22 17.17 9.71
CA GLU A 198 -0.05 17.32 9.00
C GLU A 198 0.12 18.08 7.67
N ILE A 199 0.91 19.16 7.66
CA ILE A 199 1.23 19.94 6.45
C ILE A 199 1.98 19.09 5.42
N PHE A 200 3.02 18.36 5.83
CA PHE A 200 3.80 17.51 4.93
C PHE A 200 2.94 16.38 4.37
N SER A 201 2.15 15.71 5.22
CA SER A 201 1.27 14.61 4.82
C SER A 201 0.22 15.05 3.80
N LYS A 202 -0.46 16.19 4.04
CA LYS A 202 -1.44 16.75 3.10
C LYS A 202 -0.81 17.21 1.80
N LYS A 203 0.44 17.70 1.82
CA LYS A 203 1.18 18.10 0.62
C LYS A 203 1.68 16.90 -0.18
N LYS A 204 2.20 15.86 0.48
CA LYS A 204 2.55 14.58 -0.17
C LYS A 204 1.32 14.00 -0.85
N LEU A 205 0.20 13.85 -0.12
CA LEU A 205 -1.03 13.29 -0.68
C LEU A 205 -1.47 14.04 -1.93
N ARG A 206 -1.57 15.37 -1.86
CA ARG A 206 -2.00 16.17 -3.00
C ARG A 206 -1.02 16.05 -4.17
N LEU A 207 0.29 16.10 -3.93
CA LEU A 207 1.31 15.94 -4.96
C LEU A 207 1.21 14.56 -5.64
N HIS A 208 1.06 13.49 -4.85
CA HIS A 208 0.96 12.11 -5.31
C HIS A 208 -0.34 11.87 -6.10
N VAL A 209 -1.48 12.36 -5.61
CA VAL A 209 -2.79 12.35 -6.32
C VAL A 209 -2.76 13.19 -7.60
N ASP A 210 -2.10 14.35 -7.59
CA ASP A 210 -1.94 15.19 -8.78
C ASP A 210 -1.02 14.54 -9.82
N PHE A 211 0.03 13.84 -9.39
CA PHE A 211 0.91 13.04 -10.24
C PHE A 211 0.15 11.87 -10.90
N ILE A 212 -0.58 11.08 -10.12
CA ILE A 212 -1.38 9.94 -10.61
C ILE A 212 -2.38 10.38 -11.68
N LYS A 213 -3.01 11.55 -11.53
CA LYS A 213 -3.95 12.12 -12.53
C LYS A 213 -3.33 12.37 -13.91
N LEU A 214 -2.00 12.42 -14.04
CA LEU A 214 -1.35 12.56 -15.35
C LEU A 214 -1.36 11.26 -16.16
N PHE A 215 -1.67 10.11 -15.53
CA PHE A 215 -1.60 8.75 -16.10
C PHE A 215 -2.73 7.83 -15.63
N ILE A 216 -3.78 8.40 -15.03
CA ILE A 216 -4.83 7.66 -14.32
C ILE A 216 -5.57 6.67 -15.23
N ASP A 217 -5.71 6.99 -16.52
CA ASP A 217 -6.39 6.15 -17.49
C ASP A 217 -5.58 4.87 -17.78
N ASP A 218 -4.28 5.00 -18.11
CA ASP A 218 -3.40 3.86 -18.42
C ASP A 218 -3.08 3.03 -17.17
N ALA A 219 -2.65 3.71 -16.08
CA ALA A 219 -2.28 3.07 -14.82
C ALA A 219 -3.48 2.40 -14.13
N GLY A 220 -4.64 3.04 -14.19
CA GLY A 220 -5.89 2.52 -13.67
C GLY A 220 -6.41 1.33 -14.48
N ALA A 221 -6.33 1.40 -15.81
CA ALA A 221 -6.68 0.29 -16.68
C ALA A 221 -5.79 -0.94 -16.45
N LEU A 222 -4.47 -0.76 -16.29
CA LEU A 222 -3.52 -1.85 -16.00
C LEU A 222 -3.81 -2.54 -14.65
N LEU A 223 -4.17 -1.79 -13.61
CA LEU A 223 -4.60 -2.39 -12.33
C LEU A 223 -5.98 -3.03 -12.42
N LEU A 224 -6.93 -2.45 -13.17
CA LEU A 224 -8.22 -3.08 -13.41
C LEU A 224 -8.06 -4.40 -14.16
N ASP A 225 -7.21 -4.49 -15.19
CA ASP A 225 -6.94 -5.73 -15.91
C ASP A 225 -6.31 -6.79 -14.98
N LEU A 226 -5.30 -6.42 -14.20
CA LEU A 226 -4.64 -7.32 -13.23
C LEU A 226 -5.62 -7.91 -12.19
N PHE A 227 -6.50 -7.09 -11.60
CA PHE A 227 -7.42 -7.56 -10.56
C PHE A 227 -8.69 -8.19 -11.12
N SER A 228 -9.22 -7.70 -12.24
CA SER A 228 -10.42 -8.27 -12.87
C SER A 228 -10.13 -9.59 -13.59
N SER A 229 -8.97 -9.76 -14.25
CA SER A 229 -8.56 -11.05 -14.83
C SER A 229 -8.48 -12.15 -13.76
N SER A 230 -8.07 -11.80 -12.53
CA SER A 230 -8.05 -12.72 -11.38
C SER A 230 -9.45 -13.18 -10.97
N ILE A 231 -10.49 -12.37 -11.17
CA ILE A 231 -11.89 -12.71 -10.87
C ILE A 231 -12.51 -13.46 -12.07
N ASP A 232 -12.25 -12.98 -13.28
CA ASP A 232 -12.72 -13.54 -14.56
C ASP A 232 -12.22 -14.99 -14.78
N ASP A 233 -10.98 -15.29 -14.41
CA ASP A 233 -10.44 -16.66 -14.40
C ASP A 233 -11.15 -17.58 -13.40
N ILE A 234 -11.71 -17.07 -12.30
CA ILE A 234 -12.48 -17.88 -11.34
C ILE A 234 -13.89 -18.13 -11.86
N ILE A 235 -14.59 -17.07 -12.30
CA ILE A 235 -15.94 -17.16 -12.89
C ILE A 235 -15.95 -18.17 -14.04
N HIS A 236 -14.96 -18.08 -14.93
CA HIS A 236 -14.83 -18.97 -16.09
C HIS A 236 -14.09 -20.29 -15.80
N ASN A 237 -13.80 -20.62 -14.52
CA ASN A 237 -13.11 -21.85 -14.09
C ASN A 237 -11.77 -22.12 -14.81
N ARG A 238 -11.04 -21.07 -15.21
CA ARG A 238 -9.71 -21.14 -15.82
C ARG A 238 -8.60 -21.33 -14.78
N THR A 239 -8.88 -20.96 -13.53
CA THR A 239 -8.00 -21.16 -12.37
C THR A 239 -8.68 -22.04 -11.32
N SER A 240 -7.88 -22.78 -10.54
CA SER A 240 -8.38 -23.46 -9.32
C SER A 240 -8.37 -22.56 -8.08
N ASN A 241 -7.71 -21.39 -8.19
CA ASN A 241 -7.56 -20.46 -7.10
C ASN A 241 -8.90 -19.84 -6.69
N LYS A 242 -9.09 -19.65 -5.39
CA LYS A 242 -10.28 -19.04 -4.78
C LYS A 242 -9.98 -17.66 -4.19
N SER A 243 -8.70 -17.36 -3.98
CA SER A 243 -8.23 -16.15 -3.34
C SER A 243 -6.92 -15.69 -3.98
N PHE A 244 -6.79 -14.37 -4.11
CA PHE A 244 -5.61 -13.70 -4.65
C PHE A 244 -5.15 -12.64 -3.66
N LEU A 245 -3.90 -12.72 -3.23
CA LEU A 245 -3.27 -11.72 -2.37
C LEU A 245 -2.27 -10.90 -3.18
N TYR A 246 -2.41 -9.58 -3.12
CA TYR A 246 -1.59 -8.59 -3.80
C TYR A 246 -0.87 -7.70 -2.78
N SER A 247 0.45 -7.56 -2.86
CA SER A 247 1.20 -6.55 -2.09
C SER A 247 1.84 -5.52 -3.02
N GLY A 248 1.77 -4.25 -2.61
CA GLY A 248 2.28 -3.10 -3.36
C GLY A 248 2.39 -1.86 -2.47
N HIS A 249 2.14 -0.68 -3.04
CA HIS A 249 2.39 0.62 -2.40
C HIS A 249 1.12 1.46 -2.24
N ASP A 250 1.25 2.63 -1.60
CA ASP A 250 0.18 3.63 -1.45
C ASP A 250 -0.39 4.06 -2.81
N SER A 251 0.45 4.21 -3.84
CA SER A 251 0.05 4.43 -5.22
C SER A 251 -0.95 3.42 -5.76
N ASN A 252 -0.91 2.16 -5.31
CA ASN A 252 -1.75 1.10 -5.85
C ASN A 252 -3.21 1.27 -5.40
N LEU A 253 -3.44 1.54 -4.11
CA LEU A 253 -4.78 1.84 -3.60
C LEU A 253 -5.28 3.20 -4.11
N ILE A 254 -4.40 4.20 -4.23
CA ILE A 254 -4.78 5.55 -4.69
C ILE A 254 -5.18 5.50 -6.17
N THR A 255 -4.35 4.96 -7.07
CA THR A 255 -4.66 4.84 -8.50
C THR A 255 -5.92 4.02 -8.73
N PHE A 256 -6.03 2.81 -8.15
CA PHE A 256 -7.18 1.95 -8.38
C PHE A 256 -8.49 2.53 -7.79
N GLY A 257 -8.43 3.05 -6.57
CA GLY A 257 -9.57 3.68 -5.89
C GLY A 257 -10.04 4.97 -6.57
N MET A 258 -9.13 5.73 -7.20
CA MET A 258 -9.47 6.90 -8.01
C MET A 258 -10.01 6.52 -9.40
N TYR A 259 -9.41 5.54 -10.08
CA TYR A 259 -9.80 5.12 -11.44
C TYR A 259 -11.24 4.60 -11.48
N LEU A 260 -11.61 3.76 -10.50
CA LEU A 260 -12.98 3.27 -10.34
C LEU A 260 -13.90 4.27 -9.62
N ASN A 261 -13.42 5.48 -9.28
CA ASN A 261 -14.12 6.51 -8.52
C ASN A 261 -14.76 6.00 -7.20
N LEU A 262 -14.13 4.99 -6.58
CA LEU A 262 -14.59 4.36 -5.34
C LEU A 262 -14.16 5.15 -4.10
N ILE A 263 -12.97 5.76 -4.14
CA ILE A 263 -12.36 6.39 -2.96
C ILE A 263 -11.73 7.74 -3.35
N GLN A 264 -12.19 8.80 -2.71
CA GLN A 264 -11.45 10.05 -2.62
C GLN A 264 -10.58 10.01 -1.36
N PHE A 265 -9.26 10.01 -1.52
CA PHE A 265 -8.31 10.00 -0.41
C PHE A 265 -8.14 11.42 0.14
N THR A 266 -8.53 11.62 1.40
CA THR A 266 -8.38 12.89 2.14
C THR A 266 -7.11 12.94 3.00
N GLU A 267 -6.57 11.77 3.30
CA GLU A 267 -5.31 11.52 4.00
C GLU A 267 -4.52 10.46 3.21
N LEU A 268 -3.20 10.37 3.42
CA LEU A 268 -2.42 9.26 2.87
C LEU A 268 -2.97 7.94 3.42
N PRO A 269 -3.05 6.87 2.61
CA PRO A 269 -3.30 5.54 3.13
C PRO A 269 -2.29 5.22 4.24
N PRO A 270 -2.74 4.86 5.45
CA PRO A 270 -1.86 4.33 6.47
C PRO A 270 -1.10 3.10 5.97
N TYR A 271 0.05 2.85 6.58
CA TYR A 271 0.75 1.60 6.33
C TYR A 271 0.00 0.43 6.97
N ALA A 272 0.03 -0.72 6.31
CA ALA A 272 -0.89 -1.86 6.46
C ALA A 272 -2.38 -1.56 6.17
N SER A 273 -2.73 -0.44 5.51
CA SER A 273 -4.07 -0.31 4.91
C SER A 273 -4.25 -1.25 3.73
N TYR A 274 -5.51 -1.59 3.46
CA TYR A 274 -5.87 -2.56 2.44
C TYR A 274 -7.13 -2.18 1.66
N MET A 275 -7.32 -2.84 0.53
CA MET A 275 -8.61 -2.88 -0.17
C MET A 275 -8.96 -4.33 -0.48
N ALA A 276 -10.22 -4.70 -0.21
CA ALA A 276 -10.76 -5.99 -0.60
C ALA A 276 -11.73 -5.80 -1.77
N ILE A 277 -11.55 -6.60 -2.83
CA ILE A 277 -12.56 -6.79 -3.88
C ILE A 277 -13.13 -8.19 -3.64
N GLU A 278 -14.40 -8.26 -3.29
CA GLU A 278 -15.10 -9.50 -3.00
C GLU A 278 -16.06 -9.83 -4.13
N HIS A 279 -16.00 -11.06 -4.61
CA HIS A 279 -17.03 -11.63 -5.47
C HIS A 279 -18.03 -12.41 -4.59
N HIS A 280 -19.27 -12.52 -5.03
CA HIS A 280 -20.38 -13.17 -4.32
C HIS A 280 -21.36 -13.72 -5.36
N LEU A 281 -21.83 -14.96 -5.19
CA LEU A 281 -22.92 -15.50 -6.01
C LEU A 281 -24.26 -15.33 -5.28
N ALA A 282 -25.09 -14.38 -5.71
CA ALA A 282 -26.35 -14.05 -5.07
C ALA A 282 -27.53 -14.27 -6.04
N GLU A 283 -28.50 -15.09 -5.64
CA GLU A 283 -29.70 -15.46 -6.43
C GLU A 283 -29.44 -16.07 -7.82
N GLY A 284 -28.18 -16.33 -8.17
CA GLY A 284 -27.73 -16.81 -9.49
C GLY A 284 -26.96 -15.77 -10.31
N GLU A 285 -26.80 -14.55 -9.80
CA GLU A 285 -26.03 -13.47 -10.41
C GLU A 285 -24.69 -13.26 -9.68
N ASP A 286 -23.64 -12.94 -10.45
CA ASP A 286 -22.30 -12.64 -9.96
C ASP A 286 -22.21 -11.17 -9.51
N ILE A 287 -22.04 -10.94 -8.21
CA ILE A 287 -21.96 -9.60 -7.60
C ILE A 287 -20.54 -9.31 -7.10
N ILE A 288 -19.98 -8.18 -7.53
CA ILE A 288 -18.69 -7.67 -7.03
C ILE A 288 -18.95 -6.54 -6.02
N LYS A 289 -18.31 -6.62 -4.85
CA LYS A 289 -18.32 -5.60 -3.78
C LYS A 289 -16.88 -5.13 -3.53
N GLY A 290 -16.71 -3.85 -3.21
CA GLY A 290 -15.44 -3.30 -2.72
C GLY A 290 -15.56 -2.88 -1.25
N ALA A 291 -14.57 -3.23 -0.43
CA ALA A 291 -14.50 -2.83 0.98
C ALA A 291 -13.25 -2.00 1.26
N LYS A 292 -13.43 -0.97 2.10
CA LYS A 292 -12.40 -0.06 2.63
C LYS A 292 -12.51 -0.04 4.16
N ASP A 293 -11.36 -0.09 4.84
CA ASP A 293 -11.12 0.28 6.25
C ASP A 293 -12.38 0.28 7.16
N VAL A 294 -12.91 -0.92 7.46
CA VAL A 294 -13.95 -1.20 8.49
C VAL A 294 -15.35 -0.56 8.28
N ILE A 295 -16.09 -1.00 7.25
CA ILE A 295 -17.56 -1.17 7.33
C ILE A 295 -17.95 -2.53 6.73
N ILE A 296 -18.77 -3.30 7.46
CA ILE A 296 -19.22 -4.66 7.08
C ILE A 296 -20.67 -4.62 6.58
N ILE A 297 -20.94 -5.17 5.38
CA ILE A 297 -22.27 -5.67 5.00
C ILE A 297 -22.16 -7.15 4.63
N LEU A 298 -22.32 -7.97 5.67
CA LEU A 298 -22.23 -9.42 5.62
C LEU A 298 -23.37 -10.03 4.80
N LEU A 299 -23.08 -10.92 3.83
CA LEU A 299 -23.93 -12.04 3.38
C LEU A 299 -23.24 -12.84 2.25
N ILE A 300 -22.72 -14.02 2.60
CA ILE A 300 -22.58 -15.27 1.81
C ILE A 300 -21.73 -15.24 0.49
N ILE A 301 -20.44 -15.61 0.64
CA ILE A 301 -19.66 -16.53 -0.22
C ILE A 301 -19.56 -16.23 -1.74
N LEU A 302 -18.42 -15.72 -2.27
CA LEU A 302 -17.41 -16.48 -3.07
C LEU A 302 -16.27 -15.60 -3.67
N ASN A 303 -15.05 -15.74 -3.16
CA ASN A 303 -13.77 -15.17 -3.67
C ASN A 303 -13.43 -13.76 -3.18
N VAL A 304 -12.16 -13.56 -2.83
CA VAL A 304 -11.62 -12.30 -2.31
C VAL A 304 -10.26 -12.01 -2.96
N VAL A 305 -10.13 -10.82 -3.53
CA VAL A 305 -8.87 -10.21 -3.95
C VAL A 305 -8.48 -9.18 -2.89
N LEU A 306 -7.28 -9.30 -2.33
CA LEU A 306 -6.81 -8.44 -1.24
C LEU A 306 -5.55 -7.67 -1.66
N MET A 307 -5.55 -6.33 -1.53
CA MET A 307 -4.39 -5.46 -1.78
C MET A 307 -3.81 -4.90 -0.48
N PHE A 308 -2.48 -4.90 -0.29
CA PHE A 308 -1.81 -4.41 0.94
C PHE A 308 -0.71 -3.37 0.71
N ILE A 309 -0.57 -2.43 1.66
CA ILE A 309 0.41 -1.32 1.67
C ILE A 309 1.48 -1.50 2.77
N CYS A 310 2.75 -1.32 2.41
CA CYS A 310 3.90 -1.58 3.29
C CYS A 310 4.38 -0.36 4.11
N SER A 311 4.67 -0.53 5.42
CA SER A 311 5.54 0.26 6.38
C SER A 311 4.93 0.43 7.82
N ALA A 312 5.15 1.57 8.52
CA ALA A 312 5.07 1.71 10.01
C ALA A 312 4.64 3.16 10.46
N PHE A 313 3.89 3.49 11.54
CA PHE A 313 3.44 2.75 12.74
C PHE A 313 2.28 3.46 13.54
N LYS A 314 1.14 2.76 13.77
CA LYS A 314 0.23 2.83 14.98
C LYS A 314 -0.89 3.92 15.17
N ARG A 315 -2.13 3.42 15.41
CA ARG A 315 -3.31 3.99 16.18
C ARG A 315 -3.85 5.42 15.90
N ARG A 316 -5.15 5.43 15.52
CA ARG A 316 -6.20 6.16 16.27
C ARG A 316 -7.38 5.24 16.57
N ILE A 317 -7.63 4.95 17.86
CA ILE A 317 -8.92 4.45 18.34
C ILE A 317 -9.48 5.56 19.24
N ASN A 318 -10.58 6.19 18.81
CA ASN A 318 -11.49 6.93 19.69
C ASN A 318 -12.79 7.29 18.95
N MET A 319 -13.89 6.72 19.42
CA MET A 319 -15.22 7.33 19.49
C MET A 319 -15.76 8.08 18.24
N VAL A 320 -16.54 7.37 17.42
CA VAL A 320 -17.69 7.99 16.73
C VAL A 320 -18.95 7.49 17.42
N THR A 321 -19.84 8.42 17.79
CA THR A 321 -21.06 8.14 18.55
C THR A 321 -22.27 8.04 17.63
N ASP A 322 -22.69 6.83 17.30
CA ASP A 322 -23.97 6.55 16.63
C ASP A 322 -24.83 5.64 17.52
N PRO A 323 -25.99 6.12 18.04
CA PRO A 323 -26.91 5.30 18.81
C PRO A 323 -27.52 4.12 18.04
N GLU A 324 -27.70 4.24 16.71
CA GLU A 324 -28.50 3.29 15.94
C GLU A 324 -27.74 1.99 15.60
N GLN A 325 -26.42 2.02 15.44
CA GLN A 325 -25.63 0.81 15.13
C GLN A 325 -25.37 -0.14 16.32
N SER A 326 -25.88 0.20 17.50
CA SER A 326 -25.67 -0.52 18.77
C SER A 326 -26.16 -1.99 18.82
N HIS A 327 -26.85 -2.49 17.80
CA HIS A 327 -27.55 -3.78 17.83
C HIS A 327 -26.99 -4.88 16.91
N LEU A 328 -26.08 -4.55 15.99
CA LEU A 328 -25.48 -5.51 15.05
C LEU A 328 -24.23 -6.23 15.62
N LEU A 329 -23.54 -5.64 16.60
CA LEU A 329 -22.40 -6.26 17.30
C LEU A 329 -22.86 -7.30 18.35
N ARG A 330 -23.19 -8.51 17.90
CA ARG A 330 -23.52 -9.65 18.79
C ARG A 330 -22.38 -10.65 18.97
N ALA A 331 -21.27 -10.17 19.50
CA ALA A 331 -20.32 -11.04 20.20
C ALA A 331 -20.99 -11.66 21.46
N THR A 332 -20.53 -12.82 21.90
CA THR A 332 -21.24 -13.65 22.88
C THR A 332 -21.07 -13.20 24.34
N SER A 333 -22.17 -12.78 24.97
CA SER A 333 -22.34 -12.86 26.43
C SER A 333 -23.59 -13.67 26.78
N ARG A 334 -23.45 -14.93 27.19
CA ARG A 334 -24.57 -15.72 27.73
C ARG A 334 -24.88 -15.27 29.16
N ARG A 335 -26.17 -14.98 29.43
CA ARG A 335 -26.70 -14.87 30.79
C ARG A 335 -26.53 -16.21 31.53
N GLN A 336 -26.17 -16.18 32.82
CA GLN A 336 -26.82 -16.93 33.93
C GLN A 336 -25.97 -17.00 35.23
N LYS A 337 -25.71 -15.86 35.87
CA LYS A 337 -26.16 -15.54 37.24
C LYS A 337 -25.78 -14.11 37.62
#